data_AF-A0A925RL68-F1
#
_entry.id   AF-A0A925RL68-F1
#
_cell.length_a   1.000
_cell.length_b   1.000
_cell.length_c   1.000
_cell.angle_alpha   90.00
_cell.angle_beta   90.00
_cell.angle_gamma   90.00
#
_symmetry.space_group_name_H-M   'P 1'
#
loop_
_entity.id
_entity.type
_entity.pdbx_description
1 polymer ?
#
loop_
_entity_poly.entity_id
_entity_poly.type
_entity_poly.pdbx_seq_one_letter_code
_entity_poly.pdbx_strand_id
1 'polypeptide(L)'
;MRPDVVPQAGGRCALLVLGVASACGGTAHQLTIEPPPPRDTHAVLAGALCADNRCSCRADNGSDGGVGVPEGTDKKRYEVRIGPSPHELWVSINKTTVLYKSAERADACFYVDLPTGAQHVELRASNPEGVSAVMQVHELGTKTRSWYDTFAFSCGSPGPCSFDELAANKAEYAQAKRSMFDPCGTTKIKGISWDHGKAPDQQHPSELVVRFTLDIYKFAAWKPSGDPTCGQGGGRPPTDEPTVEPMAEPAAPPAESP
;
A
#
# COMPACT_ATOMS: atom_id res chain seq x y z
N MET A 1 56.74 51.22 -33.16
CA MET A 1 58.15 50.83 -33.38
C MET A 1 58.20 49.40 -33.84
N ARG A 2 59.30 49.05 -34.52
CA ARG A 2 59.49 47.96 -35.47
C ARG A 2 59.16 46.53 -34.96
N PRO A 3 58.96 45.60 -35.92
CA PRO A 3 58.37 44.28 -35.74
C PRO A 3 59.44 43.22 -35.45
N ASP A 4 59.00 42.02 -35.07
CA ASP A 4 59.81 40.81 -35.30
C ASP A 4 58.99 39.71 -35.97
N VAL A 5 59.73 38.99 -36.82
CA VAL A 5 59.33 38.22 -37.99
C VAL A 5 59.81 36.77 -37.77
N VAL A 6 58.87 35.79 -37.83
CA VAL A 6 58.98 34.43 -38.47
C VAL A 6 60.03 33.44 -37.86
N PRO A 7 59.98 32.08 -37.95
CA PRO A 7 59.24 31.18 -38.88
C PRO A 7 58.46 29.96 -38.32
N GLN A 8 57.73 29.38 -39.27
CA GLN A 8 57.18 28.02 -39.35
C GLN A 8 58.14 26.87 -38.99
N ALA A 9 57.58 25.84 -38.32
CA ALA A 9 57.77 24.41 -38.61
C ALA A 9 56.59 23.68 -37.96
N GLY A 10 55.68 23.04 -38.68
CA GLY A 10 55.89 21.69 -39.19
C GLY A 10 55.39 20.67 -38.15
N GLY A 11 54.15 20.17 -38.29
CA GLY A 11 53.62 19.17 -37.36
C GLY A 11 52.17 18.80 -37.62
N ARG A 12 51.92 18.02 -38.68
CA ARG A 12 50.67 17.29 -38.86
C ARG A 12 50.51 16.28 -37.72
N CYS A 13 49.43 16.38 -36.94
CA CYS A 13 48.83 15.23 -36.28
C CYS A 13 47.34 15.51 -36.05
N ALA A 14 46.53 15.05 -37.00
CA ALA A 14 45.10 14.95 -36.84
C ALA A 14 44.80 13.80 -35.87
N LEU A 15 44.24 14.12 -34.70
CA LEU A 15 43.56 13.16 -33.84
C LEU A 15 42.11 13.62 -33.67
N LEU A 16 41.27 13.08 -34.56
CA LEU A 16 39.83 13.01 -34.40
C LEU A 16 39.51 12.18 -33.16
N VAL A 17 39.18 12.84 -32.06
CA VAL A 17 38.55 12.18 -30.91
C VAL A 17 37.05 12.15 -31.16
N LEU A 18 36.60 11.08 -31.82
CA LEU A 18 35.19 10.66 -31.84
C LEU A 18 34.84 10.14 -30.44
N GLY A 19 34.44 11.05 -29.56
CA GLY A 19 33.81 10.73 -28.29
C GLY A 19 32.41 10.18 -28.54
N VAL A 20 32.29 8.86 -28.51
CA VAL A 20 31.03 8.11 -28.64
C VAL A 20 30.09 8.54 -27.51
N ALA A 21 29.09 9.37 -27.84
CA ALA A 21 27.96 9.62 -26.98
C ALA A 21 27.22 8.29 -26.79
N SER A 22 27.47 7.64 -25.66
CA SER A 22 26.73 6.45 -25.23
C SER A 22 25.34 6.91 -24.79
N ALA A 23 24.44 7.06 -25.77
CA ALA A 23 23.03 7.21 -25.51
C ALA A 23 22.52 5.89 -24.93
N CYS A 24 22.49 5.78 -23.60
CA CYS A 24 21.67 4.81 -22.91
C CYS A 24 20.20 5.19 -23.15
N GLY A 25 19.70 4.88 -24.34
CA GLY A 25 18.28 4.90 -24.66
C GLY A 25 17.61 3.73 -23.94
N GLY A 26 17.37 3.90 -22.64
CA GLY A 26 16.46 3.03 -21.91
C GLY A 26 15.09 3.17 -22.55
N THR A 27 14.69 2.16 -23.33
CA THR A 27 13.34 2.08 -23.87
C THR A 27 12.40 2.04 -22.68
N ALA A 28 11.73 3.15 -22.38
CA ALA A 28 10.70 3.19 -21.37
C ALA A 28 9.59 2.24 -21.83
N HIS A 29 9.51 1.06 -21.20
CA HIS A 29 8.41 0.13 -21.42
C HIS A 29 7.13 0.84 -20.96
N GLN A 30 6.37 1.36 -21.92
CA GLN A 30 5.03 1.88 -21.65
C GLN A 30 4.15 0.68 -21.39
N LEU A 31 3.91 0.38 -20.11
CA LEU A 31 3.03 -0.71 -19.71
C LEU A 31 1.62 -0.40 -20.21
N THR A 32 1.07 -1.30 -21.02
CA THR A 32 -0.33 -1.24 -21.45
C THR A 32 -1.20 -1.42 -20.21
N ILE A 33 -1.93 -0.38 -19.83
CA ILE A 33 -2.91 -0.44 -18.76
C ILE A 33 -4.16 -1.12 -19.35
N GLU A 34 -4.57 -2.26 -18.80
CA GLU A 34 -5.79 -2.99 -19.20
C GLU A 34 -7.04 -2.12 -19.02
N PRO A 35 -8.25 -2.46 -19.50
CA PRO A 35 -9.46 -1.69 -19.16
C PRO A 35 -9.78 -1.70 -17.65
N PRO A 36 -10.48 -0.68 -17.10
CA PRO A 36 -10.91 -0.70 -15.70
C PRO A 36 -11.82 -1.90 -15.38
N PRO A 37 -11.80 -2.44 -14.15
CA PRO A 37 -12.74 -3.47 -13.72
C PRO A 37 -14.21 -3.02 -13.81
N PRO A 38 -15.18 -3.95 -13.74
CA PRO A 38 -16.59 -3.59 -13.63
C PRO A 38 -16.86 -2.61 -12.49
N ARG A 39 -17.88 -1.76 -12.67
CA ARG A 39 -18.33 -0.76 -11.69
C ARG A 39 -19.17 -1.38 -10.57
N ASP A 40 -18.65 -2.42 -9.94
CA ASP A 40 -19.31 -3.14 -8.86
C ASP A 40 -18.30 -3.64 -7.81
N THR A 41 -18.75 -3.74 -6.57
CA THR A 41 -17.95 -4.31 -5.49
C THR A 41 -18.16 -5.82 -5.46
N HIS A 42 -17.12 -6.57 -5.79
CA HIS A 42 -17.08 -8.03 -5.73
C HIS A 42 -16.15 -8.45 -4.59
N ALA A 43 -16.70 -8.52 -3.37
CA ALA A 43 -15.92 -8.83 -2.16
C ALA A 43 -16.79 -9.48 -1.09
N VAL A 44 -16.17 -10.27 -0.22
CA VAL A 44 -16.76 -10.65 1.07
C VAL A 44 -16.40 -9.56 2.08
N LEU A 45 -17.33 -8.63 2.30
CA LEU A 45 -17.15 -7.54 3.26
C LEU A 45 -17.42 -8.01 4.68
N ALA A 46 -16.70 -7.44 5.64
CA ALA A 46 -16.62 -7.93 7.01
C ALA A 46 -17.08 -6.90 8.04
N GLY A 47 -17.69 -7.37 9.13
CA GLY A 47 -18.04 -6.52 10.28
C GLY A 47 -19.39 -5.82 10.18
N ALA A 48 -19.84 -5.30 11.32
CA ALA A 48 -21.21 -4.80 11.49
C ALA A 48 -21.50 -3.47 10.77
N LEU A 49 -20.46 -2.80 10.24
CA LEU A 49 -20.62 -1.59 9.46
C LEU A 49 -20.95 -1.85 7.98
N CYS A 50 -20.95 -3.11 7.55
CA CYS A 50 -21.24 -3.49 6.16
C CYS A 50 -22.63 -4.12 6.01
N ALA A 51 -23.39 -3.65 5.03
CA ALA A 51 -24.67 -4.21 4.59
C ALA A 51 -24.83 -4.01 3.07
N ASP A 52 -25.40 -4.99 2.37
CA ASP A 52 -25.72 -4.89 0.93
C ASP A 52 -24.55 -4.39 0.05
N ASN A 53 -23.37 -4.97 0.26
CA ASN A 53 -22.11 -4.61 -0.42
C ASN A 53 -21.64 -3.15 -0.22
N ARG A 54 -22.10 -2.49 0.83
CA ARG A 54 -21.69 -1.14 1.21
C ARG A 54 -21.29 -1.12 2.67
N CYS A 55 -20.28 -0.32 3.02
CA CYS A 55 -19.93 -0.10 4.41
C CYS A 55 -19.94 1.38 4.77
N SER A 56 -20.28 1.65 6.02
CA SER A 56 -20.11 2.98 6.63
C SER A 56 -18.67 3.13 7.12
N CYS A 57 -18.06 4.27 6.85
CA CYS A 57 -16.75 4.61 7.41
C CYS A 57 -16.83 4.72 8.93
N ARG A 58 -15.86 4.14 9.63
CA ARG A 58 -15.77 4.30 11.09
C ARG A 58 -15.42 5.76 11.41
N ALA A 59 -15.82 6.21 12.58
CA ALA A 59 -15.30 7.46 13.12
C ALA A 59 -13.79 7.35 13.41
N ASP A 60 -13.08 8.46 13.27
CA ASP A 60 -11.65 8.54 13.61
C ASP A 60 -11.44 8.88 15.09
N ASN A 61 -11.99 8.02 15.95
CA ASN A 61 -11.94 8.18 17.42
C ASN A 61 -11.00 7.16 18.11
N GLY A 62 -10.25 6.37 17.35
CA GLY A 62 -9.29 5.39 17.86
C GLY A 62 -9.90 4.10 18.44
N SER A 63 -11.23 3.96 18.48
CA SER A 63 -11.91 2.69 18.81
C SER A 63 -11.94 1.74 17.61
N ASP A 64 -12.36 0.48 17.82
CA ASP A 64 -12.60 -0.46 16.71
C ASP A 64 -13.77 -0.05 15.80
N GLY A 65 -14.46 1.04 16.12
CA GLY A 65 -15.54 1.62 15.33
C GLY A 65 -16.80 0.75 15.29
N GLY A 66 -16.91 -0.28 16.14
CA GLY A 66 -18.01 -1.25 16.08
C GLY A 66 -17.90 -2.22 14.91
N VAL A 67 -16.77 -2.28 14.20
CA VAL A 67 -16.58 -3.22 13.09
C VAL A 67 -16.45 -4.65 13.61
N GLY A 68 -15.92 -4.84 14.82
CA GLY A 68 -15.56 -6.13 15.40
C GLY A 68 -14.24 -6.66 14.84
N VAL A 69 -13.78 -7.80 15.37
CA VAL A 69 -12.55 -8.48 14.91
C VAL A 69 -12.90 -9.79 14.22
N PRO A 70 -12.03 -10.32 13.33
CA PRO A 70 -12.21 -11.65 12.75
C PRO A 70 -12.18 -12.73 13.84
N GLU A 71 -12.88 -13.83 13.59
CA GLU A 71 -12.71 -15.05 14.37
C GLU A 71 -11.38 -15.73 14.00
N GLY A 72 -10.67 -16.26 14.99
CA GLY A 72 -9.39 -16.96 14.77
C GLY A 72 -8.16 -16.06 14.67
N THR A 73 -7.05 -16.65 14.21
CA THR A 73 -5.72 -16.00 14.12
C THR A 73 -5.10 -16.10 12.72
N ASP A 74 -5.81 -16.72 11.77
CA ASP A 74 -5.40 -16.92 10.38
C ASP A 74 -5.74 -15.72 9.49
N LYS A 75 -6.62 -14.83 9.95
CA LYS A 75 -7.03 -13.61 9.26
C LYS A 75 -6.85 -12.38 10.10
N LYS A 76 -6.72 -11.24 9.42
CA LYS A 76 -6.74 -9.90 10.02
C LYS A 76 -7.73 -9.02 9.28
N ARG A 77 -8.35 -8.11 10.03
CA ARG A 77 -9.30 -7.15 9.47
C ARG A 77 -8.58 -5.89 9.03
N TYR A 78 -8.90 -5.46 7.82
CA TYR A 78 -8.44 -4.21 7.26
C TYR A 78 -9.61 -3.32 6.92
N GLU A 79 -9.42 -2.03 7.11
CA GLU A 79 -10.22 -1.00 6.50
C GLU A 79 -9.46 -0.49 5.27
N VAL A 80 -10.12 -0.49 4.12
CA VAL A 80 -9.66 0.16 2.91
C VAL A 80 -10.57 1.36 2.68
N ARG A 81 -10.03 2.56 2.89
CA ARG A 81 -10.70 3.83 2.58
C ARG A 81 -10.26 4.32 1.21
N ILE A 82 -11.22 4.69 0.38
CA ILE A 82 -11.00 5.20 -0.97
C ILE A 82 -11.65 6.58 -1.06
N GLY A 83 -10.88 7.60 -1.43
CA GLY A 83 -11.29 9.00 -1.40
C GLY A 83 -10.78 9.76 -0.18
N PRO A 84 -11.03 11.08 -0.09
CA PRO A 84 -11.94 11.85 -0.95
C PRO A 84 -11.45 11.98 -2.40
N SER A 85 -12.35 11.85 -3.38
CA SER A 85 -12.07 12.06 -4.81
C SER A 85 -13.38 12.21 -5.59
N PRO A 86 -13.45 13.07 -6.63
CA PRO A 86 -14.62 13.13 -7.51
C PRO A 86 -14.70 11.99 -8.53
N HIS A 87 -13.65 11.17 -8.65
CA HIS A 87 -13.57 10.14 -9.70
C HIS A 87 -13.92 8.74 -9.20
N GLU A 88 -14.26 7.88 -10.16
CA GLU A 88 -14.38 6.44 -9.92
C GLU A 88 -13.02 5.84 -9.59
N LEU A 89 -13.00 4.96 -8.59
CA LEU A 89 -11.79 4.31 -8.10
C LEU A 89 -12.07 2.83 -7.84
N TRP A 90 -11.10 1.99 -8.20
CA TRP A 90 -11.13 0.55 -7.98
C TRP A 90 -9.94 0.14 -7.13
N VAL A 91 -10.16 -0.71 -6.15
CA VAL A 91 -9.09 -1.43 -5.44
C VAL A 91 -9.28 -2.92 -5.65
N SER A 92 -8.28 -3.57 -6.24
CA SER A 92 -8.26 -5.02 -6.41
C SER A 92 -7.29 -5.66 -5.43
N ILE A 93 -7.70 -6.74 -4.76
CA ILE A 93 -6.86 -7.55 -3.88
C ILE A 93 -6.77 -8.96 -4.47
N ASN A 94 -5.55 -9.41 -4.77
CA ASN A 94 -5.24 -10.68 -5.43
C ASN A 94 -6.02 -10.94 -6.74
N LYS A 95 -6.50 -9.87 -7.40
CA LYS A 95 -7.37 -9.93 -8.59
C LYS A 95 -8.72 -10.64 -8.39
N THR A 96 -9.04 -11.09 -7.18
CA THR A 96 -10.30 -11.80 -6.86
C THR A 96 -11.28 -10.93 -6.11
N THR A 97 -10.77 -10.01 -5.29
CA THR A 97 -11.57 -9.06 -4.52
C THR A 97 -11.51 -7.72 -5.23
N VAL A 98 -12.66 -7.13 -5.57
CA VAL A 98 -12.76 -5.79 -6.18
C VAL A 98 -13.61 -4.92 -5.28
N LEU A 99 -13.06 -3.78 -4.87
CA LEU A 99 -13.72 -2.74 -4.10
C LEU A 99 -13.92 -1.53 -5.00
N TYR A 100 -15.17 -1.07 -5.13
CA TYR A 100 -15.52 -0.02 -6.09
C TYR A 100 -16.12 1.21 -5.40
N LYS A 101 -15.45 2.34 -5.61
CA LYS A 101 -15.91 3.67 -5.21
C LYS A 101 -16.41 4.41 -6.45
N SER A 102 -17.67 4.85 -6.41
CA SER A 102 -18.34 5.52 -7.52
C SER A 102 -18.20 7.04 -7.43
N ALA A 103 -18.36 7.74 -8.56
CA ALA A 103 -18.19 9.21 -8.61
C ALA A 103 -19.22 9.99 -7.78
N GLU A 104 -20.38 9.40 -7.47
CA GLU A 104 -21.45 10.05 -6.70
C GLU A 104 -21.14 10.16 -5.20
N ARG A 105 -20.10 9.47 -4.71
CA ARG A 105 -19.67 9.50 -3.32
C ARG A 105 -18.31 10.16 -3.22
N ALA A 106 -18.11 11.05 -2.24
CA ALA A 106 -16.80 11.64 -2.01
C ALA A 106 -15.77 10.59 -1.58
N ASP A 107 -16.19 9.63 -0.76
CA ASP A 107 -15.38 8.55 -0.21
C ASP A 107 -16.17 7.23 -0.11
N ALA A 108 -15.46 6.14 0.12
CA ALA A 108 -16.03 4.83 0.44
C ALA A 108 -15.08 4.06 1.34
N CYS A 109 -15.63 3.35 2.33
CA CYS A 109 -14.88 2.45 3.19
C CYS A 109 -15.30 1.01 2.96
N PHE A 110 -14.34 0.10 3.05
CA PHE A 110 -14.54 -1.32 2.91
C PHE A 110 -13.79 -2.02 4.02
N TYR A 111 -14.44 -2.98 4.67
CA TYR A 111 -13.79 -3.82 5.68
C TYR A 111 -13.64 -5.22 5.13
N VAL A 112 -12.42 -5.74 5.14
CA VAL A 112 -12.09 -7.04 4.57
C VAL A 112 -11.22 -7.84 5.53
N ASP A 113 -11.50 -9.14 5.62
CA ASP A 113 -10.67 -10.07 6.39
C ASP A 113 -9.69 -10.76 5.44
N LEU A 114 -8.41 -10.43 5.58
CA LEU A 114 -7.35 -10.94 4.72
C LEU A 114 -6.57 -12.04 5.45
N PRO A 115 -6.22 -13.15 4.77
CA PRO A 115 -5.38 -14.18 5.37
C PRO A 115 -3.95 -13.69 5.56
N THR A 116 -3.24 -14.29 6.51
CA THR A 116 -1.80 -14.06 6.68
C THR A 116 -1.00 -14.40 5.42
N GLY A 117 0.15 -13.75 5.23
CA GLY A 117 0.99 -13.87 4.04
C GLY A 117 0.86 -12.68 3.08
N ALA A 118 1.34 -12.86 1.85
CA ALA A 118 1.37 -11.81 0.84
C ALA A 118 0.02 -11.60 0.17
N GLN A 119 -0.50 -10.38 0.22
CA GLN A 119 -1.70 -9.94 -0.49
C GLN A 119 -1.33 -8.84 -1.49
N HIS A 120 -1.57 -9.07 -2.77
CA HIS A 120 -1.28 -8.10 -3.83
C HIS A 120 -2.44 -7.12 -3.95
N VAL A 121 -2.16 -5.83 -3.81
CA VAL A 121 -3.17 -4.76 -3.88
C VAL A 121 -2.86 -3.87 -5.07
N GLU A 122 -3.91 -3.51 -5.81
CA GLU A 122 -3.86 -2.57 -6.92
C GLU A 122 -4.95 -1.51 -6.73
N LEU A 123 -4.56 -0.24 -6.61
CA LEU A 123 -5.44 0.91 -6.75
C LEU A 123 -5.43 1.36 -8.19
N ARG A 124 -6.61 1.64 -8.74
CA ARG A 124 -6.78 2.12 -10.10
C ARG A 124 -7.72 3.32 -10.18
N ALA A 125 -7.31 4.29 -11.00
CA ALA A 125 -8.09 5.46 -11.38
C ALA A 125 -8.02 5.67 -12.90
N SER A 126 -9.13 6.09 -13.50
CA SER A 126 -9.26 6.35 -14.95
C SER A 126 -10.17 7.54 -15.18
N ASN A 127 -9.64 8.61 -15.77
CA ASN A 127 -10.41 9.79 -16.17
C ASN A 127 -9.68 10.54 -17.30
N PRO A 128 -10.29 10.75 -18.48
CA PRO A 128 -9.63 11.41 -19.62
C PRO A 128 -9.06 12.80 -19.32
N GLU A 129 -9.73 13.55 -18.44
CA GLU A 129 -9.35 14.93 -18.05
C GLU A 129 -8.28 14.98 -16.94
N GLY A 130 -7.87 13.82 -16.42
CA GLY A 130 -6.91 13.71 -15.33
C GLY A 130 -7.52 13.05 -14.10
N VAL A 131 -6.77 12.13 -13.48
CA VAL A 131 -7.25 11.36 -12.32
C VAL A 131 -6.95 12.05 -11.00
N SER A 132 -7.74 11.69 -9.99
CA SER A 132 -7.60 12.08 -8.58
C SER A 132 -7.75 10.78 -7.82
N ALA A 133 -6.84 10.49 -6.89
CA ALA A 133 -6.87 9.23 -6.17
C ALA A 133 -6.32 9.39 -4.77
N VAL A 134 -7.12 8.99 -3.78
CA VAL A 134 -6.72 8.89 -2.38
C VAL A 134 -7.10 7.51 -1.90
N MET A 135 -6.19 6.84 -1.20
CA MET A 135 -6.45 5.55 -0.59
C MET A 135 -5.68 5.43 0.72
N GLN A 136 -6.35 4.93 1.75
CA GLN A 136 -5.75 4.58 3.02
C GLN A 136 -6.11 3.15 3.37
N VAL A 137 -5.16 2.43 3.94
CA VAL A 137 -5.34 1.07 4.45
C VAL A 137 -4.96 1.07 5.91
N HIS A 138 -5.87 0.59 6.77
CA HIS A 138 -5.65 0.46 8.19
C HIS A 138 -5.84 -0.99 8.62
N GLU A 139 -4.96 -1.50 9.47
CA GLU A 139 -5.10 -2.82 10.10
C GLU A 139 -5.80 -2.67 11.46
N LEU A 140 -6.79 -3.50 11.77
CA LEU A 140 -7.37 -3.58 13.11
C LEU A 140 -6.60 -4.57 13.98
N GLY A 141 -6.06 -4.09 15.11
CA GLY A 141 -5.46 -4.93 16.12
C GLY A 141 -6.48 -5.80 16.84
N THR A 142 -6.35 -7.12 16.74
CA THR A 142 -7.28 -8.05 17.39
C THR A 142 -7.25 -7.96 18.92
N LYS A 143 -6.06 -7.76 19.51
CA LYS A 143 -5.86 -7.62 20.96
C LYS A 143 -6.03 -6.18 21.46
N THR A 144 -5.47 -5.21 20.73
CA THR A 144 -5.40 -3.80 21.13
C THR A 144 -6.65 -3.01 20.78
N ARG A 145 -7.45 -3.51 19.81
CA ARG A 145 -8.62 -2.82 19.25
C ARG A 145 -8.31 -1.43 18.68
N SER A 146 -7.04 -1.19 18.35
CA SER A 146 -6.56 0.03 17.69
C SER A 146 -6.40 -0.18 16.18
N TRP A 147 -6.57 0.88 15.42
CA TRP A 147 -6.31 0.90 13.97
C TRP A 147 -4.88 1.37 13.70
N TYR A 148 -4.11 0.60 12.93
CA TYR A 148 -2.73 0.91 12.54
C TYR A 148 -2.67 1.37 11.09
N ASP A 149 -2.09 2.55 10.87
CA ASP A 149 -1.87 3.09 9.52
C ASP A 149 -0.90 2.21 8.75
N THR A 150 -1.42 1.47 7.77
CA THR A 150 -0.67 0.44 7.04
C THR A 150 -0.18 0.94 5.70
N PHE A 151 -1.00 1.70 4.98
CA PHE A 151 -0.65 2.32 3.70
C PHE A 151 -1.46 3.60 3.49
N ALA A 152 -0.88 4.64 2.89
CA ALA A 152 -1.59 5.87 2.57
C ALA A 152 -1.04 6.54 1.31
N PHE A 153 -1.85 6.64 0.27
CA PHE A 153 -1.52 7.30 -0.98
C PHE A 153 -2.49 8.44 -1.25
N SER A 154 -1.98 9.57 -1.72
CA SER A 154 -2.79 10.70 -2.14
C SER A 154 -2.15 11.38 -3.35
N CYS A 155 -2.91 11.58 -4.42
CA CYS A 155 -2.54 12.48 -5.50
C CYS A 155 -3.79 13.16 -6.05
N GLY A 156 -3.71 14.47 -6.28
CA GLY A 156 -4.83 15.24 -6.77
C GLY A 156 -6.04 15.17 -5.83
N SER A 157 -5.99 15.79 -4.66
CA SER A 157 -7.19 15.97 -3.83
C SER A 157 -7.22 17.42 -3.34
N PRO A 158 -8.22 18.23 -3.73
CA PRO A 158 -9.46 17.87 -4.44
C PRO A 158 -9.42 17.91 -5.99
N GLY A 159 -8.30 18.27 -6.62
CA GLY A 159 -8.17 18.43 -8.10
C GLY A 159 -7.51 17.25 -8.83
N PRO A 160 -7.26 17.32 -10.15
CA PRO A 160 -6.50 16.28 -10.83
C PRO A 160 -5.04 16.25 -10.38
N CYS A 161 -4.49 15.04 -10.26
CA CYS A 161 -3.09 14.75 -9.94
C CYS A 161 -2.17 15.36 -11.00
N SER A 162 -1.12 16.09 -10.61
CA SER A 162 -0.09 16.50 -11.56
C SER A 162 1.04 15.47 -11.63
N PHE A 163 1.78 15.43 -12.74
CA PHE A 163 2.97 14.57 -12.83
C PHE A 163 4.03 14.92 -11.79
N ASP A 164 4.14 16.20 -11.41
CA ASP A 164 5.07 16.67 -10.39
C ASP A 164 4.65 16.21 -8.99
N GLU A 165 3.36 16.30 -8.64
CA GLU A 165 2.82 15.75 -7.39
C GLU A 165 3.01 14.23 -7.31
N LEU A 166 2.78 13.52 -8.42
CA LEU A 166 2.98 12.08 -8.46
C LEU A 166 4.47 11.72 -8.30
N ALA A 167 5.37 12.49 -8.91
CA ALA A 167 6.82 12.30 -8.75
C ALA A 167 7.28 12.60 -7.31
N ALA A 168 6.74 13.65 -6.68
CA ALA A 168 7.01 14.00 -5.29
C ALA A 168 6.55 12.88 -4.34
N ASN A 169 5.33 12.37 -4.52
CA ASN A 169 4.83 11.21 -3.79
C ASN A 169 5.76 9.99 -3.94
N LYS A 170 6.14 9.64 -5.18
CA LYS A 170 7.09 8.54 -5.43
C LYS A 170 8.41 8.74 -4.69
N ALA A 171 8.93 9.96 -4.67
CA ALA A 171 10.17 10.29 -3.98
C ALA A 171 10.05 10.17 -2.46
N GLU A 172 8.93 10.59 -1.87
CA GLU A 172 8.64 10.41 -0.44
C GLU A 172 8.68 8.93 -0.08
N TYR A 173 8.01 8.09 -0.88
CA TYR A 173 8.01 6.65 -0.70
C TYR A 173 9.40 5.99 -0.83
N ALA A 174 10.24 6.52 -1.72
CA ALA A 174 11.62 6.04 -1.89
C ALA A 174 12.53 6.45 -0.71
N GLN A 175 12.26 7.59 -0.07
CA GLN A 175 13.05 8.11 1.04
C GLN A 175 12.57 7.62 2.41
N ALA A 176 11.30 7.26 2.52
CA ALA A 176 10.68 6.83 3.76
C ALA A 176 11.24 5.49 4.24
N LYS A 177 12.16 5.55 5.19
CA LYS A 177 12.86 4.37 5.69
C LYS A 177 12.13 3.55 6.75
N ARG A 178 10.97 3.99 7.28
CA ARG A 178 10.11 3.27 8.25
C ARG A 178 8.95 4.10 8.83
N SER A 179 8.94 5.42 8.62
CA SER A 179 8.09 6.37 9.36
C SER A 179 6.76 6.72 8.72
N MET A 180 6.44 6.22 7.52
CA MET A 180 5.14 6.49 6.88
C MET A 180 3.99 5.63 7.42
N PHE A 181 4.32 4.51 8.07
CA PHE A 181 3.34 3.54 8.54
C PHE A 181 3.55 3.28 10.03
N ASP A 182 2.49 2.87 10.70
CA ASP A 182 2.52 2.64 12.13
C ASP A 182 3.47 1.47 12.46
N PRO A 183 4.57 1.71 13.20
CA PRO A 183 5.55 0.68 13.51
C PRO A 183 5.03 -0.41 14.46
N CYS A 184 3.87 -0.19 15.10
CA CYS A 184 3.21 -1.16 15.96
C CYS A 184 2.32 -2.15 15.20
N GLY A 185 1.99 -1.86 13.93
CA GLY A 185 1.20 -2.73 13.08
C GLY A 185 1.91 -4.06 12.79
N THR A 186 1.17 -5.02 12.24
CA THR A 186 1.71 -6.36 11.92
C THR A 186 1.67 -6.65 10.43
N THR A 187 1.70 -5.59 9.63
CA THR A 187 1.71 -5.65 8.17
C THR A 187 2.90 -4.89 7.63
N LYS A 188 3.64 -5.48 6.69
CA LYS A 188 4.74 -4.81 5.99
C LYS A 188 4.37 -4.55 4.53
N ILE A 189 4.56 -3.32 4.06
CA ILE A 189 4.39 -2.98 2.64
C ILE A 189 5.65 -3.35 1.84
N LYS A 190 5.45 -3.96 0.66
CA LYS A 190 6.52 -4.31 -0.29
C LYS A 190 6.13 -3.98 -1.72
N GLY A 191 7.14 -3.82 -2.58
CA GLY A 191 6.97 -3.84 -4.04
C GLY A 191 6.04 -2.76 -4.56
N ILE A 192 6.13 -1.54 -4.02
CA ILE A 192 5.28 -0.45 -4.48
C ILE A 192 5.73 -0.03 -5.89
N SER A 193 4.79 0.01 -6.83
CA SER A 193 5.01 0.46 -8.20
C SER A 193 3.87 1.35 -8.66
N TRP A 194 4.15 2.19 -9.65
CA TRP A 194 3.20 3.19 -10.15
C TRP A 194 3.29 3.26 -11.67
N ASP A 195 2.17 2.99 -12.32
CA ASP A 195 2.01 3.18 -13.76
C ASP A 195 0.99 4.27 -14.02
N HIS A 196 1.18 5.04 -15.07
CA HIS A 196 0.24 6.08 -15.45
C HIS A 196 0.17 6.24 -16.96
N GLY A 197 -1.04 6.54 -17.45
CA GLY A 197 -1.28 6.94 -18.82
C GLY A 197 -0.82 8.37 -19.06
N LYS A 198 -0.22 8.64 -20.22
CA LYS A 198 0.14 9.99 -20.65
C LYS A 198 -0.10 10.15 -22.15
N ALA A 199 -0.90 11.15 -22.53
CA ALA A 199 -0.87 11.69 -23.89
C ALA A 199 0.18 12.82 -24.01
N PRO A 200 0.75 13.09 -25.20
CA PRO A 200 1.87 14.02 -25.39
C PRO A 200 1.67 15.43 -24.77
N ASP A 201 0.45 15.96 -24.81
CA ASP A 201 0.11 17.32 -24.37
C ASP A 201 -0.64 17.38 -23.02
N GLN A 202 -0.75 16.25 -22.31
CA GLN A 202 -1.46 16.21 -21.02
C GLN A 202 -0.57 16.65 -19.85
N GLN A 203 -1.12 17.51 -18.99
CA GLN A 203 -0.52 17.93 -17.70
C GLN A 203 -0.83 16.96 -16.55
N HIS A 204 -1.89 16.16 -16.70
CA HIS A 204 -2.39 15.23 -15.70
C HIS A 204 -2.41 13.80 -16.26
N PRO A 205 -2.15 12.76 -15.45
CA PRO A 205 -2.28 11.39 -15.88
C PRO A 205 -3.77 11.06 -16.08
N SER A 206 -4.11 10.51 -17.25
CA SER A 206 -5.49 10.06 -17.56
C SER A 206 -5.81 8.69 -16.98
N GLU A 207 -4.78 7.91 -16.67
CA GLU A 207 -4.86 6.64 -15.96
C GLU A 207 -3.80 6.64 -14.86
N LEU A 208 -4.11 6.03 -13.72
CA LEU A 208 -3.15 5.78 -12.65
C LEU A 208 -3.40 4.38 -12.08
N VAL A 209 -2.32 3.63 -11.96
CA VAL A 209 -2.30 2.34 -11.28
C VAL A 209 -1.21 2.34 -10.23
N VAL A 210 -1.56 2.08 -8.98
CA VAL A 210 -0.62 1.91 -7.87
C VAL A 210 -0.71 0.48 -7.38
N ARG A 211 0.39 -0.25 -7.45
CA ARG A 211 0.47 -1.65 -6.97
C ARG A 211 1.39 -1.74 -5.79
N PHE A 212 1.06 -2.60 -4.84
CA PHE A 212 1.91 -2.93 -3.70
C PHE A 212 1.48 -4.28 -3.12
N THR A 213 2.26 -4.78 -2.18
CA THR A 213 1.96 -6.03 -1.46
C THR A 213 1.86 -5.74 0.02
N LEU A 214 0.76 -6.18 0.64
CA LEU A 214 0.62 -6.32 2.09
C LEU A 214 1.24 -7.66 2.50
N ASP A 215 2.35 -7.64 3.22
CA ASP A 215 2.93 -8.85 3.83
C ASP A 215 2.43 -8.95 5.28
N ILE A 216 1.40 -9.79 5.47
CA ILE A 216 0.62 -9.86 6.70
C ILE A 216 1.19 -10.92 7.64
N TYR A 217 1.69 -10.52 8.81
CA TYR A 217 2.24 -11.45 9.79
C TYR A 217 1.16 -12.15 10.62
N LYS A 218 1.44 -13.36 11.10
CA LYS A 218 0.49 -14.16 11.90
C LYS A 218 0.29 -13.65 13.33
N PHE A 219 1.31 -13.01 13.92
CA PHE A 219 1.22 -12.56 15.31
C PHE A 219 0.29 -11.33 15.45
N ALA A 220 -0.28 -11.13 16.63
CA ALA A 220 -1.11 -9.97 16.92
C ALA A 220 -0.28 -8.77 17.38
N ALA A 221 -0.73 -7.56 17.04
CA ALA A 221 -0.17 -6.34 17.63
C ALA A 221 -0.38 -6.37 19.15
N TRP A 222 0.64 -5.92 19.89
CA TRP A 222 0.67 -5.98 21.35
C TRP A 222 0.74 -4.60 22.00
N LYS A 223 0.98 -3.56 21.21
CA LYS A 223 0.93 -2.14 21.63
C LYS A 223 -0.12 -1.41 20.81
N PRO A 224 -0.83 -0.42 21.39
CA PRO A 224 -1.76 0.40 20.64
C PRO A 224 -1.05 1.14 19.50
N SER A 225 -1.82 1.64 18.55
CA SER A 225 -1.32 2.49 17.46
C SER A 225 -0.60 3.72 18.01
N GLY A 226 0.48 4.12 17.34
CA GLY A 226 1.27 5.31 17.70
C GLY A 226 2.11 5.20 18.98
N ASP A 227 2.20 4.02 19.60
CA ASP A 227 3.05 3.83 20.78
C ASP A 227 4.53 4.14 20.43
N PRO A 228 5.18 5.09 21.12
CA PRO A 228 6.50 5.60 20.74
C PRO A 228 7.61 4.56 20.89
N THR A 229 7.35 3.46 21.60
CA THR A 229 8.34 2.40 21.84
C THR A 229 8.35 1.33 20.75
N CYS A 230 7.39 1.37 19.81
CA CYS A 230 7.40 0.49 18.65
C CYS A 230 8.61 0.76 17.74
N GLY A 231 9.23 -0.29 17.22
CA GLY A 231 10.42 -0.19 16.38
C GLY A 231 11.75 0.08 17.10
N GLN A 232 11.76 0.28 18.44
CA GLN A 232 12.97 0.56 19.22
C GLN A 232 13.83 -0.68 19.57
N GLY A 233 13.67 -1.81 18.88
CA GLY A 233 14.57 -2.97 19.00
C GLY A 233 14.46 -3.83 20.27
N GLY A 234 13.55 -3.54 21.19
CA GLY A 234 13.24 -4.39 22.36
C GLY A 234 12.17 -5.44 22.07
N GLY A 235 12.47 -6.43 21.24
CA GLY A 235 11.47 -7.41 20.77
C GLY A 235 11.35 -8.66 21.65
N ARG A 236 10.29 -8.73 22.48
CA ARG A 236 9.30 -9.85 22.59
C ARG A 236 8.43 -9.66 23.86
N PRO A 237 7.12 -9.96 23.83
CA PRO A 237 6.47 -10.49 25.03
C PRO A 237 6.95 -11.92 25.30
N PRO A 238 6.90 -12.39 26.56
CA PRO A 238 7.30 -13.75 26.93
C PRO A 238 6.52 -14.78 26.12
N THR A 239 7.14 -15.94 25.89
CA THR A 239 6.44 -17.20 25.62
C THR A 239 5.42 -17.47 26.72
N ASP A 240 4.21 -16.94 26.57
CA ASP A 240 3.01 -17.41 27.27
C ASP A 240 2.06 -18.00 26.22
N GLU A 241 2.51 -19.05 25.53
CA GLU A 241 1.64 -20.21 25.47
C GLU A 241 1.76 -20.84 26.86
N PRO A 242 0.71 -20.90 27.69
CA PRO A 242 0.75 -21.81 28.82
C PRO A 242 1.04 -23.18 28.20
N THR A 243 2.17 -23.76 28.59
CA THR A 243 2.38 -25.18 28.39
C THR A 243 1.19 -25.83 29.05
N VAL A 244 0.26 -26.36 28.26
CA VAL A 244 -0.73 -27.29 28.77
C VAL A 244 0.13 -28.45 29.24
N GLU A 245 0.46 -28.47 30.53
CA GLU A 245 0.91 -29.69 31.17
C GLU A 245 -0.13 -30.74 30.78
N PRO A 246 0.27 -31.88 30.21
CA PRO A 246 -0.68 -32.93 29.87
C PRO A 246 -1.49 -33.21 31.13
N MET A 247 -2.79 -32.87 31.07
CA MET A 247 -3.72 -33.17 32.15
C MET A 247 -3.52 -34.63 32.48
N ALA A 248 -3.05 -34.90 33.71
CA ALA A 248 -2.88 -36.24 34.19
C ALA A 248 -4.17 -37.01 33.93
N GLU A 249 -4.02 -38.10 33.20
CA GLU A 249 -5.06 -39.09 32.96
C GLU A 249 -5.76 -39.40 34.30
N PRO A 250 -7.09 -39.26 34.41
CA PRO A 250 -7.77 -39.57 35.66
C PRO A 250 -7.53 -41.04 35.99
N ALA A 251 -6.91 -41.28 37.14
CA ALA A 251 -6.68 -42.62 37.66
C ALA A 251 -8.01 -43.41 37.68
N ALA A 252 -7.99 -44.58 37.07
CA ALA A 252 -9.12 -45.50 37.07
C ALA A 252 -9.57 -45.78 38.52
N PRO A 253 -10.89 -45.85 38.78
CA PRO A 253 -11.39 -46.22 40.10
C PRO A 253 -10.92 -47.65 40.45
N PRO A 254 -10.63 -47.92 41.73
CA PRO A 254 -10.20 -49.25 42.15
C PRO A 254 -11.29 -50.28 41.83
N ALA A 255 -10.87 -51.38 41.22
CA ALA A 255 -11.74 -52.51 40.95
C ALA A 255 -12.27 -53.09 42.27
N GLU A 256 -13.60 -53.11 42.42
CA GLU A 256 -14.27 -53.98 43.39
C GLU A 256 -13.88 -55.43 43.07
N SER A 257 -13.22 -56.08 44.02
CA SER A 257 -12.97 -57.52 43.99
C SER A 257 -14.20 -58.26 44.52
N PRO A 258 -14.50 -59.47 43.97
CA PRO A 258 -15.68 -60.26 44.32
C PRO A 258 -15.65 -60.83 45.74
#